data_AF-A0A074S4N3-F1
#
_entry.id   AF-A0A074S4N3-F1
#
_cell.length_a   1.000
_cell.length_b   1.000
_cell.length_c   1.000
_cell.angle_alpha   90.00
_cell.angle_beta   90.00
_cell.angle_gamma   90.00
#
_symmetry.space_group_name_H-M   'P 1'
#
loop_
_entity.id
_entity.type
_entity.pdbx_description
1 polymer ?
#
loop_
_entity_poly.entity_id
_entity_poly.type
_entity_poly.pdbx_seq_one_letter_code
_entity_poly.pdbx_strand_id
1 'polypeptide(L)'
;MVALLQTFLVLGLSALALAVPTPIETPDLFKRTISGVQAADCGKTQFTASQVQSAAEAAASRVAEGSQVGRNKYPHRFNNREGFQFLPDCNAPFYEFPIFTSKVYTGGSPGPDRVVIGSASGEDAAFCGVMTHTGAPGRNNFLQCEVEG
;
A
#
# COMPACT_ATOMS: atom_id res chain seq x y z
N MET A 1 27.22 85.89 -1.15
CA MET A 1 28.39 85.00 -0.97
C MET A 1 27.92 83.74 -0.26
N VAL A 2 28.34 82.60 -0.80
CA VAL A 2 27.74 81.26 -0.66
C VAL A 2 27.98 80.65 0.73
N ALA A 3 26.94 80.03 1.29
CA ALA A 3 26.93 79.10 2.42
C ALA A 3 25.63 78.28 2.26
N LEU A 4 25.53 76.97 2.48
CA LEU A 4 26.36 76.03 3.21
C LEU A 4 26.10 74.61 2.65
N LEU A 5 27.11 73.76 2.76
CA LEU A 5 27.14 72.34 2.46
C LEU A 5 26.07 71.56 3.26
N GLN A 6 25.30 70.67 2.62
CA GLN A 6 24.53 69.64 3.33
C GLN A 6 24.89 68.26 2.79
N THR A 7 25.81 67.60 3.49
CA THR A 7 26.11 66.17 3.36
C THR A 7 25.03 65.39 4.11
N PHE A 8 24.22 64.61 3.38
CA PHE A 8 23.28 63.66 3.98
C PHE A 8 24.00 62.34 4.28
N LEU A 9 24.17 62.04 5.57
CA LEU A 9 24.66 60.74 6.04
C LEU A 9 23.45 59.79 6.19
N VAL A 10 23.37 58.77 5.33
CA VAL A 10 22.33 57.73 5.42
C VAL A 10 22.84 56.60 6.31
N LEU A 11 22.29 56.48 7.52
CA LEU A 11 22.52 55.35 8.43
C LEU A 11 21.65 54.16 7.99
N GLY A 12 22.26 53.15 7.38
CA GLY A 12 21.63 51.86 7.09
C GLY A 12 21.60 50.97 8.33
N LEU A 13 20.39 50.67 8.83
CA LEU A 13 20.17 49.75 9.95
C LEU A 13 20.05 48.31 9.40
N SER A 14 21.12 47.53 9.50
CA SER A 14 21.10 46.10 9.13
C SER A 14 20.45 45.28 10.25
N ALA A 15 19.25 44.75 10.01
CA ALA A 15 18.61 43.80 10.91
C ALA A 15 19.23 42.41 10.76
N LEU A 16 19.84 41.87 11.82
CA LEU A 16 20.23 40.46 11.87
C LEU A 16 18.98 39.61 12.13
N ALA A 17 18.50 38.91 11.10
CA ALA A 17 17.50 37.87 11.24
C ALA A 17 18.15 36.61 11.85
N LEU A 18 17.76 36.25 13.07
CA LEU A 18 18.08 34.95 13.65
C LEU A 18 17.15 33.91 13.02
N ALA A 19 17.68 33.09 12.11
CA ALA A 19 16.97 31.94 11.58
C ALA A 19 16.85 30.88 12.69
N VAL A 20 15.67 30.77 13.30
CA VAL A 20 15.34 29.65 14.20
C VAL A 20 15.04 28.45 13.29
N PRO A 21 15.79 27.34 13.35
CA PRO A 21 15.45 26.15 12.60
C PRO A 21 14.08 25.65 13.09
N THR A 22 13.08 25.65 12.21
CA THR A 22 11.81 24.96 12.47
C THR A 22 12.11 23.47 12.60
N PRO A 23 11.51 22.75 13.57
CA PRO A 23 11.57 21.29 13.58
C PRO A 23 11.06 20.80 12.23
N ILE A 24 11.92 20.14 11.47
CA ILE A 24 11.51 19.39 10.30
C ILE A 24 10.80 18.17 10.89
N GLU A 25 9.47 18.14 10.85
CA GLU A 25 8.73 16.89 10.97
C GLU A 25 9.24 16.01 9.83
N THR A 26 10.21 15.15 10.15
CA THR A 26 10.46 13.97 9.33
C THR A 26 9.12 13.22 9.38
N PRO A 27 8.46 12.96 8.23
CA PRO A 27 7.32 12.07 8.26
C PRO A 27 7.86 10.79 8.89
N ASP A 28 7.38 10.49 10.10
CA ASP A 28 7.65 9.21 10.73
C ASP A 28 7.34 8.19 9.65
N LEU A 29 8.35 7.39 9.32
CA LEU A 29 8.24 6.37 8.29
C LEU A 29 7.30 5.33 8.88
N PHE A 30 5.99 5.62 8.86
CA PHE A 30 4.94 4.74 9.35
C PHE A 30 5.14 3.44 8.59
N LYS A 31 5.78 2.50 9.28
CA LYS A 31 6.15 1.24 8.71
C LYS A 31 4.84 0.50 8.51
N ARG A 32 4.42 0.44 7.24
CA ARG A 32 3.25 -0.33 6.83
C ARG A 32 3.36 -1.73 7.42
N THR A 33 2.37 -2.09 8.22
CA THR A 33 2.34 -3.39 8.87
C THR A 33 1.25 -4.22 8.22
N ILE A 34 1.68 -5.23 7.45
CA ILE A 34 0.80 -6.33 7.07
C ILE A 34 0.98 -7.44 8.09
N SER A 35 -0.04 -7.67 8.92
CA SER A 35 0.01 -8.71 9.94
C SER A 35 -0.28 -10.10 9.36
N GLY A 36 0.30 -11.13 9.99
CA GLY A 36 -0.02 -12.53 9.69
C GLY A 36 0.45 -13.04 8.33
N VAL A 37 1.38 -12.36 7.65
CA VAL A 37 1.85 -12.78 6.32
C VAL A 37 2.52 -14.15 6.36
N GLN A 38 2.11 -15.00 5.43
CA GLN A 38 2.54 -16.38 5.27
C GLN A 38 2.91 -16.65 3.80
N ALA A 39 3.70 -17.71 3.57
CA ALA A 39 3.86 -18.25 2.23
C ALA A 39 2.55 -18.93 1.79
N ALA A 40 2.37 -19.12 0.48
CA ALA A 40 1.16 -19.75 -0.04
C ALA A 40 1.43 -20.66 -1.23
N ASP A 41 0.76 -21.81 -1.28
CA ASP A 41 0.77 -22.75 -2.40
C ASP A 41 -0.61 -22.77 -3.08
N CYS A 42 -0.65 -22.34 -4.35
CA CYS A 42 -1.83 -22.36 -5.21
C CYS A 42 -1.81 -23.55 -6.19
N GLY A 43 -1.12 -24.63 -5.83
CA GLY A 43 -0.96 -25.88 -6.58
C GLY A 43 0.04 -25.77 -7.74
N LYS A 44 -0.17 -24.83 -8.66
CA LYS A 44 0.76 -24.60 -9.80
C LYS A 44 1.78 -23.49 -9.53
N THR A 45 1.49 -22.61 -8.58
CA THR A 45 2.31 -21.45 -8.26
C THR A 45 2.50 -21.41 -6.75
N GLN A 46 3.76 -21.33 -6.32
CA GLN A 46 4.12 -21.09 -4.92
C GLN A 46 4.55 -19.64 -4.76
N PHE A 47 4.08 -19.00 -3.70
CA PHE A 47 4.43 -17.64 -3.33
C PHE A 47 5.20 -17.63 -2.01
N THR A 48 6.35 -16.96 -2.01
CA THR A 48 7.09 -16.72 -0.77
C THR A 48 6.35 -15.70 0.09
N ALA A 49 6.59 -15.72 1.41
CA ALA A 49 6.05 -14.70 2.31
C ALA A 49 6.41 -13.28 1.86
N SER A 50 7.59 -13.05 1.27
CA SER A 50 7.98 -11.74 0.74
C SER A 50 7.18 -11.29 -0.49
N GLN A 51 6.78 -12.21 -1.37
CA GLN A 51 5.91 -11.91 -2.50
C GLN A 51 4.49 -11.59 -2.03
N VAL A 52 4.00 -12.35 -1.04
CA VAL A 52 2.70 -12.09 -0.40
C VAL A 52 2.71 -10.72 0.29
N GLN A 53 3.75 -10.44 1.10
CA GLN A 53 3.96 -9.15 1.76
C GLN A 53 3.91 -8.01 0.75
N SER A 54 4.69 -8.09 -0.33
CA SER A 54 4.80 -7.00 -1.31
C SER A 54 3.46 -6.73 -2.03
N ALA A 55 2.70 -7.77 -2.34
CA ALA A 55 1.39 -7.62 -2.96
C ALA A 55 0.35 -7.07 -1.96
N ALA A 56 0.39 -7.52 -0.71
CA ALA A 56 -0.51 -7.05 0.35
C ALA A 56 -0.25 -5.59 0.72
N GLU A 57 1.01 -5.17 0.83
CA GLU A 57 1.39 -3.76 1.04
C GLU A 57 0.89 -2.87 -0.11
N ALA A 58 1.06 -3.31 -1.36
CA ALA A 58 0.57 -2.58 -2.52
C ALA A 58 -0.96 -2.48 -2.53
N ALA A 59 -1.66 -3.51 -2.06
CA ALA A 59 -3.11 -3.47 -1.90
C ALA A 59 -3.50 -2.48 -0.78
N ALA A 60 -2.87 -2.57 0.39
CA ALA A 60 -3.19 -1.72 1.55
C ALA A 60 -2.96 -0.24 1.26
N SER A 61 -1.82 0.13 0.66
CA SER A 61 -1.53 1.52 0.25
C SER A 61 -2.60 2.06 -0.70
N ARG A 62 -3.03 1.26 -1.69
CA ARG A 62 -4.07 1.67 -2.62
C ARG A 62 -5.44 1.80 -1.97
N VAL A 63 -5.78 0.91 -1.03
CA VAL A 63 -7.00 1.05 -0.23
C VAL A 63 -6.96 2.33 0.59
N ALA A 64 -5.83 2.63 1.24
CA ALA A 64 -5.62 3.84 2.04
C ALA A 64 -5.78 5.12 1.21
N GLU A 65 -5.22 5.14 0.01
CA GLU A 65 -5.28 6.26 -0.94
C GLU A 65 -6.62 6.38 -1.66
N GLY A 66 -7.49 5.36 -1.60
CA GLY A 66 -8.66 5.24 -2.46
C GLY A 66 -8.30 5.12 -3.96
N SER A 67 -7.10 4.62 -4.27
CA SER A 67 -6.57 4.51 -5.63
C SER A 67 -6.74 3.09 -6.19
N GLN A 68 -6.83 2.96 -7.52
CA GLN A 68 -6.99 1.66 -8.19
C GLN A 68 -6.15 1.60 -9.47
N VAL A 69 -5.78 0.39 -9.89
CA VAL A 69 -4.93 0.13 -11.04
C VAL A 69 -5.49 -0.98 -11.94
N GLY A 70 -5.21 -0.85 -13.24
CA GLY A 70 -5.65 -1.80 -14.25
C GLY A 70 -7.13 -1.65 -14.61
N ARG A 71 -7.53 -2.33 -15.71
CA ARG A 71 -8.91 -2.25 -16.24
C ARG A 71 -9.96 -2.78 -15.27
N ASN A 72 -9.59 -3.78 -14.46
CA ASN A 72 -10.47 -4.39 -13.47
C ASN A 72 -10.47 -3.62 -12.14
N LYS A 73 -9.71 -2.51 -12.04
CA LYS A 73 -9.68 -1.61 -10.88
C LYS A 73 -9.27 -2.30 -9.58
N TYR A 74 -8.05 -2.80 -9.51
CA TYR A 74 -7.50 -3.42 -8.29
C TYR A 74 -6.81 -2.38 -7.39
N PRO A 75 -6.84 -2.55 -6.05
CA PRO A 75 -7.65 -3.52 -5.33
C PRO A 75 -9.13 -3.16 -5.40
N HIS A 76 -9.99 -4.16 -5.30
CA HIS A 76 -11.42 -3.95 -5.14
C HIS A 76 -11.98 -4.90 -4.09
N ARG A 77 -13.20 -4.59 -3.62
CA ARG A 77 -13.87 -5.38 -2.60
C ARG A 77 -14.02 -6.83 -3.07
N PHE A 78 -13.61 -7.75 -2.20
CA PHE A 78 -13.87 -9.18 -2.32
C PHE A 78 -15.02 -9.54 -1.37
N ASN A 79 -16.08 -10.14 -1.90
CA ASN A 79 -17.30 -10.41 -1.13
C ASN A 79 -17.31 -11.80 -0.49
N ASN A 80 -16.31 -12.64 -0.74
CA ASN A 80 -16.22 -14.02 -0.25
C ASN A 80 -17.50 -14.84 -0.50
N ARG A 81 -17.97 -14.86 -1.75
CA ARG A 81 -19.18 -15.63 -2.11
C ARG A 81 -18.90 -17.13 -2.16
N GLU A 82 -17.62 -17.48 -2.25
CA GLU A 82 -17.05 -18.81 -2.20
C GLU A 82 -17.14 -19.43 -0.80
N GLY A 83 -17.26 -18.61 0.25
CA GLY A 83 -17.36 -19.08 1.63
C GLY A 83 -16.01 -19.53 2.21
N PHE A 84 -14.90 -18.94 1.76
CA PHE A 84 -13.57 -19.21 2.30
C PHE A 84 -13.48 -18.85 3.78
N GLN A 85 -12.72 -19.64 4.52
CA GLN A 85 -12.37 -19.34 5.89
C GLN A 85 -11.00 -18.66 5.88
N PHE A 86 -10.99 -17.37 6.18
CA PHE A 86 -9.76 -16.60 6.26
C PHE A 86 -9.11 -16.69 7.64
N LEU A 87 -7.84 -16.29 7.70
CA LEU A 87 -7.07 -16.24 8.95
C LEU A 87 -7.82 -15.43 10.04
N PRO A 88 -7.76 -15.85 11.31
CA PRO A 88 -8.65 -15.37 12.38
C PRO A 88 -8.56 -13.86 12.66
N ASP A 89 -7.40 -13.24 12.43
CA ASP A 89 -7.20 -11.80 12.65
C ASP A 89 -7.54 -10.93 11.42
N CYS A 90 -8.02 -11.55 10.34
CA CYS A 90 -8.49 -10.85 9.16
C CYS A 90 -10.02 -10.73 9.16
N ASN A 91 -10.50 -9.49 9.22
CA ASN A 91 -11.93 -9.15 9.24
C ASN A 91 -12.34 -8.35 8.00
N ALA A 92 -13.62 -8.46 7.62
CA ALA A 92 -14.18 -7.69 6.51
C ALA A 92 -14.19 -6.17 6.82
N PRO A 93 -14.16 -5.29 5.80
CA PRO A 93 -14.21 -5.58 4.37
C PRO A 93 -12.92 -6.21 3.84
N PHE A 94 -13.07 -7.20 2.96
CA PHE A 94 -11.94 -7.82 2.26
C PHE A 94 -11.69 -7.14 0.93
N TYR A 95 -10.42 -7.13 0.51
CA TYR A 95 -9.99 -6.63 -0.78
C TYR A 95 -9.09 -7.66 -1.46
N GLU A 96 -9.29 -7.85 -2.75
CA GLU A 96 -8.42 -8.71 -3.57
C GLU A 96 -7.46 -7.88 -4.42
N PHE A 97 -6.23 -8.38 -4.58
CA PHE A 97 -5.22 -7.76 -5.42
C PHE A 97 -4.38 -8.82 -6.14
N PRO A 98 -4.03 -8.63 -7.44
CA PRO A 98 -3.22 -9.60 -8.17
C PRO A 98 -1.83 -9.80 -7.55
N ILE A 99 -1.41 -11.05 -7.45
CA ILE A 99 -0.08 -11.44 -6.97
C ILE A 99 0.69 -12.17 -8.07
N PHE A 100 2.00 -11.91 -8.16
CA PHE A 100 2.91 -12.55 -9.11
C PHE A 100 4.21 -12.92 -8.40
N THR A 101 4.89 -13.96 -8.89
CA THR A 101 6.18 -14.39 -8.34
C THR A 101 7.34 -13.45 -8.70
N SER A 102 7.19 -12.63 -9.73
CA SER A 102 8.30 -11.80 -10.28
C SER A 102 8.11 -10.30 -10.12
N LYS A 103 6.93 -9.83 -9.69
CA LYS A 103 6.62 -8.39 -9.64
C LYS A 103 5.40 -8.07 -8.77
N VAL A 104 5.29 -6.81 -8.38
CA VAL A 104 4.04 -6.22 -7.90
C VAL A 104 3.18 -5.79 -9.09
N TYR A 105 1.88 -6.00 -9.02
CA TYR A 105 0.96 -5.64 -10.11
C TYR A 105 0.81 -4.12 -10.27
N THR A 106 1.00 -3.64 -11.50
CA THR A 106 0.87 -2.22 -11.87
C THR A 106 -0.09 -1.99 -13.04
N GLY A 107 -0.86 -3.02 -13.42
CA GLY A 107 -1.79 -2.97 -14.56
C GLY A 107 -1.55 -4.10 -15.57
N GLY A 108 -2.39 -4.15 -16.61
CA GLY A 108 -2.38 -5.23 -17.61
C GLY A 108 -3.17 -6.47 -17.17
N SER A 109 -2.82 -7.64 -17.70
CA SER A 109 -3.48 -8.89 -17.33
C SER A 109 -3.17 -9.26 -15.87
N PRO A 110 -4.19 -9.53 -15.02
CA PRO A 110 -4.00 -9.78 -13.60
C PRO A 110 -3.55 -11.22 -13.28
N GLY A 111 -3.50 -12.11 -14.26
CA GLY A 111 -3.26 -13.53 -14.00
C GLY A 111 -4.37 -14.17 -13.15
N PRO A 112 -4.18 -15.42 -12.70
CA PRO A 112 -5.21 -16.18 -11.98
C PRO A 112 -5.21 -15.95 -10.45
N ASP A 113 -4.12 -15.46 -9.87
CA ASP A 113 -3.89 -15.50 -8.42
C ASP A 113 -4.13 -14.13 -7.76
N ARG A 114 -4.67 -14.14 -6.54
CA ARG A 114 -4.98 -12.93 -5.76
C ARG A 114 -4.53 -13.09 -4.31
N VAL A 115 -3.87 -12.08 -3.77
CA VAL A 115 -3.78 -11.89 -2.32
C VAL A 115 -5.08 -11.27 -1.83
N VAL A 116 -5.53 -11.68 -0.65
CA VAL A 116 -6.68 -11.08 0.05
C VAL A 116 -6.18 -10.40 1.31
N ILE A 117 -6.54 -9.12 1.46
CA ILE A 117 -6.32 -8.34 2.69
C ILE A 117 -7.65 -7.95 3.32
N GLY A 118 -7.62 -7.68 4.62
CA GLY A 118 -8.74 -7.26 5.44
C GLY A 118 -8.24 -6.50 6.66
N SER A 119 -9.13 -6.17 7.59
CA SER A 119 -8.80 -5.36 8.79
C SER A 119 -8.03 -4.07 8.44
N ALA A 120 -8.26 -3.51 7.25
CA ALA A 120 -7.47 -2.40 6.73
C ALA A 120 -7.75 -1.10 7.50
N SER A 121 -6.69 -0.42 7.95
CA SER A 121 -6.75 0.85 8.66
C SER A 121 -5.54 1.72 8.30
N GLY A 122 -5.77 2.85 7.62
CA GLY A 122 -4.67 3.58 7.01
C GLY A 122 -3.91 2.69 6.03
N GLU A 123 -2.58 2.68 6.11
CA GLU A 123 -1.72 1.80 5.29
C GLU A 123 -1.47 0.41 5.91
N ASP A 124 -2.04 0.13 7.08
CA ASP A 124 -1.96 -1.16 7.75
C ASP A 124 -3.11 -2.08 7.35
N ALA A 125 -2.86 -3.39 7.33
CA ALA A 125 -3.88 -4.41 7.05
C ALA A 125 -3.48 -5.79 7.61
N ALA A 126 -4.42 -6.72 7.63
CA ALA A 126 -4.15 -8.13 7.86
C ALA A 126 -4.13 -8.90 6.54
N PHE A 127 -3.16 -9.81 6.38
CA PHE A 127 -3.22 -10.85 5.35
C PHE A 127 -4.28 -11.89 5.73
N CYS A 128 -5.14 -12.23 4.78
CA CYS A 128 -6.28 -13.14 5.00
C CYS A 128 -6.05 -14.52 4.38
N GLY A 129 -5.30 -14.55 3.28
CA GLY A 129 -5.09 -15.72 2.44
C GLY A 129 -4.74 -15.34 1.01
N VAL A 130 -4.44 -16.36 0.21
CA VAL A 130 -4.30 -16.26 -1.24
C VAL A 130 -5.37 -17.12 -1.89
N MET A 131 -5.88 -16.70 -3.04
CA MET A 131 -6.86 -17.45 -3.83
C MET A 131 -6.47 -17.49 -5.30
N THR A 132 -6.92 -18.52 -6.01
CA THR A 132 -6.59 -18.73 -7.42
C THR A 132 -7.79 -19.15 -8.25
N HIS A 133 -7.87 -18.66 -9.49
CA HIS A 133 -8.76 -19.22 -10.50
C HIS A 133 -8.27 -20.58 -11.03
N THR A 134 -7.01 -20.95 -10.78
CA THR A 134 -6.41 -22.18 -11.28
C THR A 134 -7.12 -23.40 -10.71
N GLY A 135 -7.74 -24.21 -11.56
CA GLY A 135 -8.45 -25.41 -11.13
C GLY A 135 -9.85 -25.15 -10.54
N ALA A 136 -10.27 -23.89 -10.40
CA ALA A 136 -11.59 -23.57 -9.90
C ALA A 136 -12.70 -23.97 -10.90
N PRO A 137 -13.86 -24.46 -10.44
CA PRO A 137 -14.96 -24.85 -11.32
C PRO A 137 -15.62 -23.58 -11.87
N GLY A 138 -15.48 -23.32 -13.17
CA GLY A 138 -16.08 -22.15 -13.82
C GLY A 138 -15.18 -20.92 -13.83
N ARG A 139 -15.45 -20.01 -14.77
CA ARG A 139 -14.50 -18.97 -15.19
C ARG A 139 -14.15 -17.93 -14.11
N ASN A 140 -15.08 -17.66 -13.19
CA ASN A 140 -14.97 -16.56 -12.23
C ASN A 140 -14.86 -17.04 -10.78
N ASN A 141 -14.84 -18.35 -10.56
CA ASN A 141 -14.75 -18.90 -9.21
C ASN A 141 -13.30 -18.97 -8.78
N PHE A 142 -13.08 -18.93 -7.48
CA PHE A 142 -11.77 -19.12 -6.87
C PHE A 142 -11.72 -20.44 -6.11
N LEU A 143 -10.49 -20.93 -5.93
CA LEU A 143 -10.12 -21.84 -4.85
C LEU A 143 -9.20 -21.10 -3.88
N GLN A 144 -9.28 -21.45 -2.61
CA GLN A 144 -8.34 -20.97 -1.61
C GLN A 144 -7.01 -21.71 -1.77
N CYS A 145 -5.91 -20.97 -1.77
CA CYS A 145 -4.57 -21.55 -1.74
C CYS A 145 -4.24 -22.00 -0.31
N GLU A 146 -3.37 -23.00 -0.18
CA GLU A 146 -2.85 -23.41 1.11
C GLU A 146 -1.85 -22.36 1.61
N VAL A 147 -1.88 -22.03 2.90
CA VAL A 147 -0.95 -21.07 3.52
C VAL A 147 -0.08 -21.80 4.53
N GLU A 148 1.23 -21.50 4.51
CA GLU A 148 2.21 -22.13 5.39
C GLU A 148 2.64 -21.10 6.45
N GLY A 149 2.23 -21.34 7.70
CA GLY A 149 2.46 -20.48 8.87
C GLY A 149 3.61 -20.91 9.76
#